data_AF-A0A4R8Q8W7-F1
#
_entry.id   AF-A0A4R8Q8W7-F1
#
_cell.length_a   1.000
_cell.length_b   1.000
_cell.length_c   1.000
_cell.angle_alpha   90.00
_cell.angle_beta   90.00
_cell.angle_gamma   90.00
#
_symmetry.space_group_name_H-M   'P 1'
#
loop_
_entity.id
_entity.type
_entity.pdbx_description
1 polymer ?
#
loop_
_entity_poly.entity_id
_entity_poly.type
_entity_poly.pdbx_seq_one_letter_code
_entity_poly.pdbx_strand_id
1 'polypeptide(L)'
;MSLLPEHLLLLVAEHAGFAEIQALRATSKTSRKILDDYEHSVTKVNAARYPCPACNHILASDTREREVLPKDTFDVIREFEIRQHNIEELVHGAYLAFWEEYDLQNASKAATIRSNLELALWQCSAIGDLETHSMRYRDGVVPRRDPCVKSLIHQDIILRDAPPPDGWHLALQEVHETHRRDVRLRQIAYIRRLPAQELAGIVVLAHLASQGYMRQRSPSGNMRPEVIEMGVCMAENTIRHGAFFLHAKLNRNRNDYDEVDVGNPTDRSIGHQHIEDQYHHDASGRDGEFGQRYDSSRPQLLNHIEMFSRHCEDAYHHANLLLDDTYEELQRYEAGDSQVLPGLMMTVASTLCDKVGCDRPDLLKAACTLLKGGKWKSDKDKAKSARNQGTQAVTEDLIGDAAVVEAN
;
A
#
# COMPACT_ATOMS: atom_id res chain seq x y z
N MET A 1 -14.52 -44.42 2.75
CA MET A 1 -15.10 -43.06 2.61
C MET A 1 -14.77 -42.59 1.20
N SER A 2 -15.77 -42.18 0.41
CA SER A 2 -15.52 -41.74 -0.97
C SER A 2 -14.80 -40.40 -0.95
N LEU A 3 -13.53 -40.40 -1.35
CA LEU A 3 -12.79 -39.17 -1.63
C LEU A 3 -13.52 -38.42 -2.75
N LEU A 4 -13.69 -37.11 -2.57
CA LEU A 4 -14.14 -36.22 -3.63
C LEU A 4 -13.22 -36.47 -4.85
N PRO A 5 -13.76 -36.68 -6.07
CA PRO A 5 -12.94 -36.77 -7.27
C PRO A 5 -11.95 -35.61 -7.38
N GLU A 6 -10.71 -35.88 -7.84
CA GLU A 6 -9.61 -34.90 -7.80
C GLU A 6 -9.97 -33.59 -8.50
N HIS A 7 -10.65 -33.66 -9.65
CA HIS A 7 -11.11 -32.48 -10.39
C HIS A 7 -12.12 -31.64 -9.60
N LEU A 8 -13.02 -32.25 -8.82
CA LEU A 8 -13.95 -31.51 -7.97
C LEU A 8 -13.23 -30.86 -6.79
N LEU A 9 -12.18 -31.50 -6.25
CA LEU A 9 -11.38 -30.92 -5.18
C LEU A 9 -10.66 -29.65 -5.66
N LEU A 10 -10.07 -29.71 -6.85
CA LEU A 10 -9.41 -28.56 -7.48
C LEU A 10 -10.40 -27.43 -7.79
N LEU A 11 -11.57 -27.74 -8.35
CA LEU A 11 -12.62 -26.73 -8.60
C LEU A 11 -13.08 -26.02 -7.32
N VAL A 12 -13.22 -26.75 -6.20
CA VAL A 12 -13.54 -26.12 -4.91
C VAL A 12 -12.37 -25.26 -4.44
N ALA A 13 -11.13 -25.75 -4.54
CA ALA A 13 -9.95 -25.03 -4.10
C ALA A 13 -9.70 -23.73 -4.87
N GLU A 14 -9.97 -23.71 -6.19
CA GLU A 14 -9.91 -22.49 -7.01
C GLU A 14 -10.83 -21.38 -6.49
N HIS A 15 -11.90 -21.76 -5.78
CA HIS A 15 -12.89 -20.85 -5.20
C HIS A 15 -12.81 -20.64 -3.70
N ALA A 16 -11.94 -21.36 -3.03
CA ALA A 16 -11.77 -21.35 -1.58
C ALA A 16 -10.79 -20.26 -1.12
N GLY A 17 -10.99 -19.72 0.08
CA GLY A 17 -10.00 -18.87 0.72
C GLY A 17 -8.82 -19.68 1.27
N PHE A 18 -7.81 -18.98 1.80
CA PHE A 18 -6.62 -19.64 2.32
C PHE A 18 -6.95 -20.66 3.41
N ALA A 19 -7.79 -20.27 4.38
CA ALA A 19 -8.16 -21.12 5.51
C ALA A 19 -8.90 -22.39 5.04
N GLU A 20 -9.82 -22.28 4.10
CA GLU A 20 -10.53 -23.41 3.53
C GLU A 20 -9.60 -24.34 2.74
N ILE A 21 -8.64 -23.79 1.98
CA ILE A 21 -7.62 -24.60 1.29
C ILE A 21 -6.79 -25.38 2.31
N GLN A 22 -6.36 -24.75 3.42
CA GLN A 22 -5.62 -25.47 4.47
C GLN A 22 -6.47 -26.58 5.11
N ALA A 23 -7.77 -26.34 5.33
CA ALA A 23 -8.69 -27.34 5.82
C ALA A 23 -8.81 -28.53 4.85
N LEU A 24 -8.95 -28.27 3.54
CA LEU A 24 -8.96 -29.31 2.51
C LEU A 24 -7.66 -30.12 2.49
N ARG A 25 -6.50 -29.46 2.60
CA ARG A 25 -5.17 -30.11 2.73
C ARG A 25 -5.02 -30.92 4.02
N ALA A 26 -5.82 -30.67 5.05
CA ALA A 26 -5.80 -31.43 6.30
C ALA A 26 -6.71 -32.67 6.28
N THR A 27 -7.66 -32.77 5.34
CA THR A 27 -8.62 -33.88 5.28
C THR A 27 -7.98 -35.25 5.03
N SER A 28 -7.00 -35.32 4.12
CA SER A 28 -6.30 -36.57 3.79
C SER A 28 -4.94 -36.31 3.15
N LYS A 29 -4.04 -37.31 3.18
CA LYS A 29 -2.75 -37.25 2.49
C LYS A 29 -2.92 -37.09 0.96
N THR A 30 -3.96 -37.70 0.39
CA THR A 30 -4.27 -37.60 -1.03
C THR A 30 -4.69 -36.18 -1.41
N SER A 31 -5.61 -35.58 -0.64
CA SER A 31 -6.05 -34.20 -0.85
C SER A 31 -4.89 -33.21 -0.73
N ARG A 32 -4.03 -33.38 0.29
CA ARG A 32 -2.82 -32.58 0.44
C ARG A 32 -1.93 -32.68 -0.78
N LYS A 33 -1.61 -33.91 -1.21
CA LYS A 33 -0.74 -34.12 -2.37
C LYS A 33 -1.30 -33.47 -3.63
N ILE A 34 -2.59 -33.64 -3.92
CA ILE A 34 -3.22 -33.02 -5.09
C ILE A 34 -3.14 -31.49 -5.01
N LEU A 35 -3.47 -30.89 -3.87
CA LEU A 35 -3.44 -29.44 -3.73
C LEU A 35 -2.01 -28.87 -3.80
N ASP A 36 -1.02 -29.60 -3.27
CA ASP A 36 0.39 -29.22 -3.37
C ASP A 36 0.89 -29.34 -4.82
N ASP A 37 0.53 -30.42 -5.53
CA ASP A 37 0.91 -30.64 -6.93
C ASP A 37 0.29 -29.60 -7.88
N TYR A 38 -0.87 -29.03 -7.53
CA TYR A 38 -1.61 -28.05 -8.34
C TYR A 38 -1.65 -26.63 -7.74
N GLU A 39 -0.85 -26.35 -6.71
CA GLU A 39 -0.84 -25.06 -5.98
C GLU A 39 -0.74 -23.86 -6.92
N HIS A 40 0.17 -23.94 -7.90
CA HIS A 40 0.36 -22.90 -8.93
C HIS A 40 -0.93 -22.58 -9.70
N SER A 41 -1.64 -23.62 -10.17
CA SER A 41 -2.83 -23.44 -11.00
C SER A 41 -4.00 -22.91 -10.17
N VAL A 42 -4.21 -23.48 -8.98
CA VAL A 42 -5.25 -23.06 -8.05
C VAL A 42 -5.04 -21.59 -7.64
N THR A 43 -3.82 -21.25 -7.25
CA THR A 43 -3.49 -19.88 -6.83
C THR A 43 -3.68 -18.89 -7.96
N LYS A 44 -3.22 -19.20 -9.17
CA LYS A 44 -3.37 -18.31 -10.32
C LYS A 44 -4.83 -17.98 -10.63
N VAL A 45 -5.72 -18.97 -10.57
CA VAL A 45 -7.17 -18.77 -10.78
C VAL A 45 -7.79 -17.99 -9.63
N ASN A 46 -7.42 -18.31 -8.38
CA ASN A 46 -7.93 -17.65 -7.20
C ASN A 46 -7.52 -16.16 -7.15
N ALA A 47 -6.21 -15.90 -7.32
CA ALA A 47 -5.61 -14.57 -7.29
C ALA A 47 -6.15 -13.62 -8.37
N ALA A 48 -6.71 -14.14 -9.47
CA ALA A 48 -7.31 -13.34 -10.54
C ALA A 48 -8.60 -12.61 -10.13
N ARG A 49 -9.16 -12.90 -8.95
CA ARG A 49 -10.36 -12.22 -8.40
C ARG A 49 -10.06 -10.87 -7.81
N TYR A 50 -8.80 -10.63 -7.42
CA TYR A 50 -8.38 -9.39 -6.80
C TYR A 50 -8.07 -8.34 -7.87
N PRO A 51 -8.26 -7.03 -7.58
CA PRO A 51 -8.12 -5.98 -8.60
C PRO A 51 -6.75 -5.90 -9.27
N CYS A 52 -5.69 -6.29 -8.56
CA CYS A 52 -4.31 -6.26 -9.05
C CYS A 52 -3.65 -7.64 -8.86
N PRO A 53 -3.77 -8.57 -9.83
CA PRO A 53 -3.16 -9.89 -9.71
C PRO A 53 -1.63 -9.79 -9.72
N ALA A 54 -0.99 -10.71 -9.00
CA ALA A 54 0.46 -10.76 -8.88
C ALA A 54 1.14 -10.99 -10.25
N CYS A 55 1.93 -10.03 -10.71
CA CYS A 55 2.72 -10.18 -11.94
C CYS A 55 4.04 -10.94 -11.70
N ASN A 56 4.58 -10.87 -10.48
CA ASN A 56 5.76 -11.61 -10.00
C ASN A 56 5.54 -12.06 -8.54
N HIS A 57 6.60 -12.33 -7.77
CA HIS A 57 6.56 -12.41 -6.32
C HIS A 57 5.96 -11.14 -5.69
N ILE A 58 5.43 -11.24 -4.48
CA ILE A 58 4.82 -10.10 -3.77
C ILE A 58 5.44 -9.92 -2.39
N LEU A 59 5.25 -8.76 -1.80
CA LEU A 59 5.72 -8.46 -0.46
C LEU A 59 4.62 -8.74 0.58
N ALA A 60 4.98 -9.45 1.64
CA ALA A 60 4.07 -9.75 2.74
C ALA A 60 3.73 -8.49 3.54
N SER A 61 2.47 -8.36 3.95
CA SER A 61 1.99 -7.26 4.79
C SER A 61 2.03 -7.56 6.28
N ASP A 62 2.22 -8.83 6.66
CA ASP A 62 2.14 -9.33 8.04
C ASP A 62 3.51 -9.63 8.68
N THR A 63 4.61 -9.46 7.97
CA THR A 63 5.96 -9.80 8.47
C THR A 63 6.80 -8.57 8.79
N ARG A 64 7.62 -8.67 9.84
CA ARG A 64 8.57 -7.63 10.27
C ARG A 64 9.50 -7.16 9.14
N GLU A 65 10.02 -8.11 8.38
CA GLU A 65 11.04 -7.86 7.36
C GLU A 65 10.43 -7.56 5.99
N ARG A 66 9.09 -7.54 5.91
CA ARG A 66 8.31 -7.44 4.68
C ARG A 66 8.82 -8.47 3.66
N GLU A 67 8.73 -9.73 4.06
CA GLU A 67 9.28 -10.88 3.34
C GLU A 67 8.70 -11.00 1.92
N VAL A 68 9.48 -11.57 1.02
CA VAL A 68 9.06 -11.85 -0.35
C VAL A 68 8.33 -13.19 -0.38
N LEU A 69 7.08 -13.16 -0.81
CA LEU A 69 6.24 -14.34 -0.99
C LEU A 69 6.38 -14.85 -2.44
N PRO A 70 6.69 -16.15 -2.62
CA PRO A 70 6.78 -16.74 -3.95
C PRO A 70 5.45 -16.63 -4.70
N LYS A 71 5.54 -16.37 -6.00
CA LYS A 71 4.38 -16.18 -6.86
C LYS A 71 3.61 -17.50 -6.98
N ASP A 72 2.30 -17.41 -7.11
CA ASP A 72 1.43 -18.56 -7.39
C ASP A 72 1.50 -19.64 -6.29
N THR A 73 1.65 -19.21 -5.03
CA THR A 73 1.57 -20.07 -3.83
C THR A 73 0.35 -19.73 -2.98
N PHE A 74 -0.10 -20.64 -2.13
CA PHE A 74 -1.21 -20.37 -1.21
C PHE A 74 -0.91 -19.21 -0.25
N ASP A 75 0.37 -18.93 0.06
CA ASP A 75 0.76 -17.74 0.82
C ASP A 75 0.36 -16.43 0.11
N VAL A 76 0.31 -16.40 -1.23
CA VAL A 76 -0.19 -15.25 -2.00
C VAL A 76 -1.69 -15.05 -1.79
N ILE A 77 -2.48 -16.13 -1.71
CA ILE A 77 -3.92 -16.03 -1.41
C ILE A 77 -4.11 -15.40 -0.03
N ARG A 78 -3.37 -15.90 0.98
CA ARG A 78 -3.38 -15.35 2.34
C ARG A 78 -3.06 -13.85 2.34
N GLU A 79 -2.00 -13.47 1.65
CA GLU A 79 -1.57 -12.07 1.58
C GLU A 79 -2.62 -11.18 0.88
N PHE A 80 -3.27 -11.67 -0.17
CA PHE A 80 -4.35 -10.93 -0.84
C PHE A 80 -5.60 -10.78 0.04
N GLU A 81 -5.96 -11.80 0.83
CA GLU A 81 -7.02 -11.68 1.84
C GLU A 81 -6.67 -10.65 2.92
N ILE A 82 -5.42 -10.66 3.41
CA ILE A 82 -4.93 -9.66 4.38
C ILE A 82 -4.99 -8.25 3.78
N ARG A 83 -4.51 -8.07 2.54
CA ARG A 83 -4.57 -6.75 1.86
C ARG A 83 -6.00 -6.29 1.66
N GLN A 84 -6.90 -7.16 1.20
CA GLN A 84 -8.31 -6.87 1.03
C GLN A 84 -8.89 -6.33 2.35
N HIS A 85 -8.67 -7.05 3.46
CA HIS A 85 -9.12 -6.65 4.78
C HIS A 85 -8.54 -5.30 5.21
N ASN A 86 -7.22 -5.12 5.10
CA ASN A 86 -6.55 -3.87 5.48
C ASN A 86 -7.05 -2.67 4.65
N ILE A 87 -7.29 -2.87 3.35
CA ILE A 87 -7.82 -1.84 2.45
C ILE A 87 -9.24 -1.46 2.85
N GLU A 88 -10.10 -2.44 3.14
CA GLU A 88 -11.46 -2.20 3.62
C GLU A 88 -11.44 -1.41 4.93
N GLU A 89 -10.60 -1.79 5.89
CA GLU A 89 -10.43 -1.05 7.15
C GLU A 89 -9.97 0.39 6.93
N LEU A 90 -9.01 0.62 6.03
CA LEU A 90 -8.47 1.95 5.72
C LEU A 90 -9.51 2.86 5.08
N VAL A 91 -10.23 2.36 4.07
CA VAL A 91 -11.19 3.15 3.28
C VAL A 91 -12.46 3.46 4.08
N HIS A 92 -12.86 2.56 4.98
CA HIS A 92 -14.00 2.77 5.87
C HIS A 92 -13.61 3.42 7.21
N GLY A 93 -12.31 3.50 7.51
CA GLY A 93 -11.78 4.08 8.73
C GLY A 93 -11.78 5.62 8.73
N ALA A 94 -11.71 6.19 9.93
CA ALA A 94 -11.78 7.64 10.13
C ALA A 94 -10.63 8.41 9.47
N TYR A 95 -9.46 7.78 9.27
CA TYR A 95 -8.27 8.47 8.76
C TYR A 95 -8.46 9.03 7.34
N LEU A 96 -9.08 8.25 6.46
CA LEU A 96 -9.40 8.67 5.09
C LEU A 96 -10.80 9.28 4.98
N ALA A 97 -11.59 9.30 6.06
CA ALA A 97 -13.00 9.67 6.05
C ALA A 97 -13.29 11.17 5.90
N PHE A 98 -12.30 12.01 5.65
CA PHE A 98 -12.45 13.47 5.59
C PHE A 98 -12.64 14.02 4.17
N TRP A 99 -13.39 13.29 3.33
CA TRP A 99 -13.89 13.75 2.02
C TRP A 99 -14.73 15.03 2.11
N GLU A 100 -15.09 15.48 3.32
CA GLU A 100 -15.93 16.63 3.55
C GLU A 100 -15.31 17.97 3.13
N GLU A 101 -13.99 18.08 2.96
CA GLU A 101 -13.34 19.38 2.73
C GLU A 101 -12.94 19.67 1.27
N TYR A 102 -13.09 18.71 0.35
CA TYR A 102 -12.45 18.78 -0.99
C TYR A 102 -13.37 18.44 -2.17
N ASP A 103 -14.62 18.93 -2.15
CA ASP A 103 -15.63 18.70 -3.20
C ASP A 103 -15.95 17.20 -3.41
N LEU A 104 -15.56 16.35 -2.45
CA LEU A 104 -15.92 14.94 -2.35
C LEU A 104 -17.17 14.72 -1.48
N GLN A 105 -17.79 15.81 -0.98
CA GLN A 105 -19.12 15.84 -0.35
C GLN A 105 -20.21 15.48 -1.35
N ASN A 106 -20.28 14.22 -1.74
CA ASN A 106 -21.38 13.72 -2.54
C ASN A 106 -21.78 12.35 -2.04
N ALA A 107 -22.75 12.33 -1.12
CA ALA A 107 -23.29 11.10 -0.54
C ALA A 107 -23.77 10.11 -1.63
N SER A 108 -24.31 10.60 -2.75
CA SER A 108 -24.72 9.76 -3.88
C SER A 108 -23.56 9.09 -4.63
N LYS A 109 -22.33 9.59 -4.44
CA LYS A 109 -21.10 9.06 -5.03
C LYS A 109 -20.18 8.38 -4.02
N ALA A 110 -20.56 8.31 -2.74
CA ALA A 110 -19.71 7.74 -1.69
C ALA A 110 -19.24 6.32 -2.00
N ALA A 111 -20.13 5.45 -2.52
CA ALA A 111 -19.75 4.09 -2.92
C ALA A 111 -18.74 4.06 -4.07
N THR A 112 -18.94 4.89 -5.09
CA THR A 112 -18.01 5.02 -6.23
C THR A 112 -16.65 5.54 -5.78
N ILE A 113 -16.66 6.54 -4.90
CA ILE A 113 -15.45 7.14 -4.34
C ILE A 113 -14.66 6.08 -3.54
N ARG A 114 -15.32 5.35 -2.63
CA ARG A 114 -14.69 4.27 -1.85
C ARG A 114 -14.09 3.19 -2.74
N SER A 115 -14.87 2.68 -3.71
CA SER A 115 -14.39 1.67 -4.66
C SER A 115 -13.16 2.14 -5.45
N ASN A 116 -13.12 3.41 -5.86
CA ASN A 116 -11.95 3.97 -6.54
C ASN A 116 -10.74 4.17 -5.60
N LEU A 117 -10.96 4.44 -4.31
CA LEU A 117 -9.88 4.48 -3.32
C LEU A 117 -9.34 3.08 -2.98
N GLU A 118 -10.21 2.08 -2.87
CA GLU A 118 -9.82 0.68 -2.72
C GLU A 118 -8.92 0.26 -3.89
N LEU A 119 -9.35 0.54 -5.12
CA LEU A 119 -8.55 0.29 -6.32
C LEU A 119 -7.22 1.05 -6.29
N ALA A 120 -7.20 2.31 -5.84
CA ALA A 120 -5.97 3.08 -5.71
C ALA A 120 -4.99 2.43 -4.71
N LEU A 121 -5.47 1.96 -3.56
CA LEU A 121 -4.65 1.23 -2.59
C LEU A 121 -4.13 -0.10 -3.16
N TRP A 122 -4.94 -0.83 -3.92
CA TRP A 122 -4.49 -2.02 -4.65
C TRP A 122 -3.39 -1.69 -5.65
N GLN A 123 -3.53 -0.61 -6.41
CA GLN A 123 -2.51 -0.14 -7.35
C GLN A 123 -1.21 0.26 -6.65
N CYS A 124 -1.29 0.97 -5.52
CA CYS A 124 -0.12 1.33 -4.73
C CYS A 124 0.56 0.09 -4.12
N SER A 125 -0.19 -0.91 -3.67
CA SER A 125 0.38 -2.19 -3.21
C SER A 125 1.10 -2.92 -4.34
N ALA A 126 0.52 -2.92 -5.56
CA ALA A 126 1.17 -3.48 -6.75
C ALA A 126 2.45 -2.71 -7.15
N ILE A 127 2.47 -1.37 -6.98
CA ILE A 127 3.68 -0.55 -7.15
C ILE A 127 4.77 -0.97 -6.16
N GLY A 128 4.40 -1.28 -4.91
CA GLY A 128 5.32 -1.81 -3.91
C GLY A 128 5.88 -3.19 -4.28
N ASP A 129 5.05 -4.08 -4.82
CA ASP A 129 5.49 -5.41 -5.27
C ASP A 129 6.49 -5.37 -6.45
N LEU A 130 6.65 -4.23 -7.13
CA LEU A 130 7.68 -4.08 -8.15
C LEU A 130 9.11 -4.18 -7.59
N GLU A 131 9.29 -4.02 -6.28
CA GLU A 131 10.56 -4.31 -5.58
C GLU A 131 11.05 -5.74 -5.83
N THR A 132 10.13 -6.71 -5.98
CA THR A 132 10.49 -8.12 -6.14
C THR A 132 10.96 -8.47 -7.56
N HIS A 133 10.86 -7.56 -8.52
CA HIS A 133 11.11 -7.84 -9.94
C HIS A 133 12.60 -7.93 -10.32
N SER A 134 13.49 -7.47 -9.45
CA SER A 134 14.93 -7.71 -9.57
C SER A 134 15.31 -9.11 -9.07
N MET A 135 14.46 -9.76 -8.28
CA MET A 135 14.72 -11.07 -7.68
C MET A 135 14.49 -12.17 -8.71
N ARG A 136 15.58 -12.59 -9.37
CA ARG A 136 15.57 -13.65 -10.39
C ARG A 136 16.02 -14.98 -9.78
N TYR A 137 15.23 -15.55 -8.88
CA TYR A 137 15.45 -16.93 -8.44
C TYR A 137 14.74 -17.90 -9.40
N ARG A 138 15.35 -19.06 -9.66
CA ARG A 138 14.74 -20.12 -10.47
C ARG A 138 13.55 -20.73 -9.71
N ASP A 139 12.46 -20.92 -10.44
CA ASP A 139 11.34 -21.85 -10.20
C ASP A 139 11.05 -22.16 -8.72
N GLY A 140 10.41 -21.21 -8.03
CA GLY A 140 9.66 -21.47 -6.79
C GLY A 140 10.45 -21.47 -5.48
N VAL A 141 11.78 -21.32 -5.51
CA VAL A 141 12.59 -21.24 -4.28
C VAL A 141 13.06 -19.81 -4.04
N VAL A 142 12.40 -19.14 -3.10
CA VAL A 142 12.81 -17.85 -2.53
C VAL A 142 13.60 -18.16 -1.26
N PRO A 143 14.95 -18.04 -1.25
CA PRO A 143 15.73 -18.37 -0.07
C PRO A 143 15.47 -17.36 1.05
N ARG A 144 14.59 -17.70 2.00
CA ARG A 144 14.13 -16.81 3.09
C ARG A 144 15.26 -16.21 3.95
N ARG A 145 16.44 -16.83 3.96
CA ARG A 145 17.63 -16.38 4.71
C ARG A 145 18.60 -15.53 3.89
N ASP A 146 18.37 -15.36 2.59
CA ASP A 146 19.21 -14.53 1.74
C ASP A 146 18.80 -13.05 1.93
N PRO A 147 19.71 -12.19 2.43
CA PRO A 147 19.43 -10.76 2.64
C PRO A 147 19.00 -10.04 1.37
N CYS A 148 19.46 -10.48 0.19
CA CYS A 148 19.10 -9.93 -1.12
C CYS A 148 17.62 -10.17 -1.50
N VAL A 149 16.91 -10.98 -0.71
CA VAL A 149 15.50 -11.39 -0.92
C VAL A 149 14.57 -10.77 0.12
N LYS A 150 15.09 -9.80 0.86
CA LYS A 150 14.30 -8.97 1.76
C LYS A 150 13.86 -7.70 1.02
N SER A 151 12.84 -7.03 1.54
CA SER A 151 12.44 -5.70 1.03
C SER A 151 13.64 -4.74 1.00
N LEU A 152 13.61 -3.74 0.11
CA LEU A 152 14.74 -2.81 -0.01
C LEU A 152 15.04 -2.12 1.34
N ILE A 153 14.02 -1.75 2.10
CA ILE A 153 14.20 -1.12 3.41
C ILE A 153 14.89 -2.06 4.38
N HIS A 154 14.52 -3.34 4.39
CA HIS A 154 15.17 -4.28 5.29
C HIS A 154 16.62 -4.56 4.89
N GLN A 155 16.95 -4.50 3.60
CA GLN A 155 18.36 -4.50 3.15
C GLN A 155 19.11 -3.27 3.65
N ASP A 156 18.48 -2.09 3.66
CA ASP A 156 19.09 -0.87 4.19
C ASP A 156 19.34 -0.96 5.71
N ILE A 157 18.41 -1.57 6.46
CA ILE A 157 18.62 -1.86 7.91
C ILE A 157 19.86 -2.73 8.10
N ILE A 158 19.99 -3.83 7.33
CA ILE A 158 21.15 -4.72 7.39
C ILE A 158 22.43 -3.95 7.07
N LEU A 159 22.42 -3.06 6.08
CA LEU A 159 23.58 -2.26 5.71
C LEU A 159 23.97 -1.22 6.78
N ARG A 160 22.99 -0.63 7.48
CA ARG A 160 23.23 0.35 8.56
C ARG A 160 23.76 -0.31 9.84
N ASP A 161 23.24 -1.49 10.18
CA ASP A 161 23.55 -2.18 11.44
C ASP A 161 24.83 -3.02 11.40
N ALA A 162 25.35 -3.30 10.21
CA ALA A 162 26.46 -4.22 10.03
C ALA A 162 27.83 -3.50 9.90
N PRO A 163 28.91 -4.02 10.50
CA PRO A 163 30.18 -3.30 10.66
C PRO A 163 30.93 -3.09 9.32
N PRO A 164 31.32 -1.85 8.94
CA PRO A 164 32.12 -1.59 7.74
C PRO A 164 33.61 -1.98 7.89
N PRO A 165 34.34 -2.37 6.82
CA PRO A 165 33.88 -2.94 5.56
C PRO A 165 34.60 -4.27 5.27
N ASP A 166 33.89 -5.40 5.33
CA ASP A 166 34.35 -6.58 4.60
C ASP A 166 33.89 -6.51 3.13
N GLY A 167 34.44 -7.38 2.28
CA GLY A 167 34.08 -7.40 0.85
C GLY A 167 32.61 -7.75 0.58
N TRP A 168 31.89 -8.31 1.56
CA TRP A 168 30.48 -8.65 1.42
C TRP A 168 29.57 -7.44 1.63
N HIS A 169 29.88 -6.57 2.60
CA HIS A 169 29.12 -5.33 2.85
C HIS A 169 29.16 -4.39 1.63
N LEU A 170 30.34 -4.20 1.04
CA LEU A 170 30.51 -3.36 -0.15
C LEU A 170 29.74 -3.92 -1.35
N ALA A 171 29.74 -5.25 -1.52
CA ALA A 171 28.98 -5.91 -2.58
C ALA A 171 27.47 -5.79 -2.36
N LEU A 172 26.98 -5.94 -1.13
CA LEU A 172 25.56 -5.75 -0.81
C LEU A 172 25.12 -4.30 -1.04
N GLN A 173 25.95 -3.33 -0.68
CA GLN A 173 25.67 -1.91 -0.90
C GLN A 173 25.54 -1.59 -2.40
N GLU A 174 26.48 -2.03 -3.23
CA GLU A 174 26.43 -1.81 -4.68
C GLU A 174 25.17 -2.43 -5.32
N VAL A 175 24.82 -3.65 -4.90
CA VAL A 175 23.61 -4.34 -5.35
C VAL A 175 22.36 -3.60 -4.89
N HIS A 176 22.33 -3.14 -3.63
CA HIS A 176 21.21 -2.40 -3.06
C HIS A 176 20.93 -1.08 -3.81
N GLU A 177 21.95 -0.26 -4.03
CA GLU A 177 21.81 1.02 -4.74
C GLU A 177 21.34 0.82 -6.19
N THR A 178 21.91 -0.16 -6.89
CA THR A 178 21.52 -0.51 -8.26
C THR A 178 20.07 -0.98 -8.31
N HIS A 179 19.68 -1.88 -7.40
CA HIS A 179 18.32 -2.39 -7.31
C HIS A 179 17.31 -1.28 -6.98
N ARG A 180 17.62 -0.39 -6.05
CA ARG A 180 16.75 0.74 -5.68
C ARG A 180 16.43 1.58 -6.91
N ARG A 181 17.44 1.95 -7.71
CA ARG A 181 17.25 2.72 -8.94
C ARG A 181 16.39 1.97 -9.97
N ASP A 182 16.66 0.69 -10.19
CA ASP A 182 15.90 -0.14 -11.13
C ASP A 182 14.43 -0.29 -10.72
N VAL A 183 14.15 -0.47 -9.43
CA VAL A 183 12.79 -0.55 -8.89
C VAL A 183 12.05 0.76 -9.14
N ARG A 184 12.67 1.91 -8.84
CA ARG A 184 12.07 3.23 -9.11
C ARG A 184 11.71 3.41 -10.59
N LEU A 185 12.58 3.00 -11.50
CA LEU A 185 12.30 3.07 -12.94
C LEU A 185 11.11 2.19 -13.35
N ARG A 186 10.97 1.00 -12.76
CA ARG A 186 9.80 0.12 -12.98
C ARG A 186 8.52 0.72 -12.43
N GLN A 187 8.56 1.30 -11.23
CA GLN A 187 7.43 1.98 -10.61
C GLN A 187 6.96 3.16 -11.48
N ILE A 188 7.89 3.98 -11.97
CA ILE A 188 7.59 5.09 -12.90
C ILE A 188 6.95 4.56 -14.20
N ALA A 189 7.52 3.49 -14.78
CA ALA A 189 6.99 2.89 -16.00
C ALA A 189 5.58 2.31 -15.81
N TYR A 190 5.31 1.72 -14.64
CA TYR A 190 4.00 1.22 -14.26
C TYR A 190 2.98 2.36 -14.17
N ILE A 191 3.29 3.41 -13.39
CA ILE A 191 2.43 4.60 -13.21
C ILE A 191 2.06 5.22 -14.56
N ARG A 192 3.02 5.39 -15.47
CA ARG A 192 2.77 5.98 -16.81
C ARG A 192 1.73 5.19 -17.62
N ARG A 193 1.62 3.88 -17.40
CA ARG A 193 0.68 3.00 -18.11
C ARG A 193 -0.73 3.03 -17.51
N LEU A 194 -0.88 3.44 -16.25
CA LEU A 194 -2.18 3.43 -15.57
C LEU A 194 -3.21 4.32 -16.29
N PRO A 195 -4.50 3.92 -16.33
CA PRO A 195 -5.59 4.76 -16.78
C PRO A 195 -5.72 6.06 -15.96
N ALA A 196 -6.26 7.12 -16.57
CA ALA A 196 -6.44 8.40 -15.90
C ALA A 196 -7.31 8.32 -14.64
N GLN A 197 -8.32 7.44 -14.62
CA GLN A 197 -9.18 7.24 -13.45
C GLN A 197 -8.42 6.64 -12.26
N GLU A 198 -7.52 5.68 -12.52
CA GLU A 198 -6.71 5.05 -11.47
C GLU A 198 -5.65 6.03 -10.94
N LEU A 199 -5.02 6.80 -11.84
CA LEU A 199 -4.11 7.89 -11.45
C LEU A 199 -4.82 8.95 -10.60
N ALA A 200 -6.06 9.31 -10.93
CA ALA A 200 -6.88 10.21 -10.12
C ALA A 200 -7.16 9.61 -8.73
N GLY A 201 -7.44 8.31 -8.66
CA GLY A 201 -7.50 7.54 -7.42
C GLY A 201 -6.27 7.74 -6.54
N ILE A 202 -5.09 7.52 -7.12
CA ILE A 202 -3.80 7.65 -6.42
C ILE A 202 -3.56 9.09 -5.96
N VAL A 203 -3.86 10.10 -6.79
CA VAL A 203 -3.73 11.52 -6.40
C VAL A 203 -4.60 11.85 -5.19
N VAL A 204 -5.86 11.44 -5.20
CA VAL A 204 -6.77 11.70 -4.07
C VAL A 204 -6.34 10.93 -2.83
N LEU A 205 -5.96 9.66 -2.97
CA LEU A 205 -5.43 8.85 -1.86
C LEU A 205 -4.20 9.50 -1.23
N ALA A 206 -3.23 9.93 -2.03
CA ALA A 206 -2.00 10.58 -1.57
C ALA A 206 -2.31 11.90 -0.83
N HIS A 207 -3.26 12.68 -1.35
CA HIS A 207 -3.73 13.89 -0.70
C HIS A 207 -4.39 13.58 0.65
N LEU A 208 -5.30 12.61 0.72
CA LEU A 208 -5.96 12.20 1.96
C LEU A 208 -4.97 11.67 2.99
N ALA A 209 -3.97 10.87 2.58
CA ALA A 209 -2.93 10.37 3.47
C ALA A 209 -2.09 11.52 4.07
N SER A 210 -1.70 12.49 3.24
CA SER A 210 -1.00 13.69 3.70
C SER A 210 -1.81 14.49 4.71
N GLN A 211 -3.07 14.78 4.38
CA GLN A 211 -3.98 15.56 5.22
C GLN A 211 -4.31 14.86 6.54
N GLY A 212 -4.56 13.54 6.49
CA GLY A 212 -4.80 12.73 7.67
C GLY A 212 -3.64 12.84 8.67
N TYR A 213 -2.39 12.78 8.18
CA TYR A 213 -1.20 12.94 9.03
C TYR A 213 -1.11 14.35 9.63
N MET A 214 -1.24 15.39 8.80
CA MET A 214 -1.13 16.78 9.25
C MET A 214 -2.17 17.13 10.32
N ARG A 215 -3.40 16.65 10.19
CA ARG A 215 -4.46 16.86 11.18
C ARG A 215 -4.20 16.14 12.49
N GLN A 216 -3.73 14.88 12.43
CA GLN A 216 -3.39 14.13 13.64
C GLN A 216 -2.24 14.80 14.42
N ARG A 217 -1.26 15.36 13.72
CA ARG A 217 -0.07 15.98 14.34
C ARG A 217 -0.21 17.46 14.66
N SER A 218 -1.13 18.16 14.01
CA SER A 218 -1.45 19.56 14.32
C SER A 218 -2.98 19.81 14.28
N PRO A 219 -3.73 19.33 15.28
CA PRO A 219 -5.18 19.52 15.34
C PRO A 219 -5.59 20.99 15.47
N SER A 220 -4.70 21.83 16.00
CA SER A 220 -4.94 23.26 16.22
C SER A 220 -4.70 24.13 14.97
N GLY A 221 -4.26 23.54 13.86
CA GLY A 221 -4.03 24.24 12.59
C GLY A 221 -2.70 25.00 12.49
N ASN A 222 -1.90 25.03 13.56
CA ASN A 222 -0.54 25.58 13.52
C ASN A 222 0.42 24.57 12.87
N MET A 223 0.47 24.56 11.53
CA MET A 223 1.35 23.65 10.79
C MET A 223 2.80 24.13 10.82
N ARG A 224 3.65 23.34 11.48
CA ARG A 224 5.10 23.53 11.42
C ARG A 224 5.64 22.95 10.09
N PRO A 225 6.73 23.49 9.52
CA PRO A 225 7.31 22.99 8.27
C PRO A 225 7.56 21.48 8.29
N GLU A 226 8.06 20.94 9.40
CA GLU A 226 8.40 19.51 9.53
C GLU A 226 7.15 18.63 9.46
N VAL A 227 5.99 19.13 9.89
CA VAL A 227 4.70 18.42 9.79
C VAL A 227 4.23 18.36 8.34
N ILE A 228 4.49 19.41 7.56
CA ILE A 228 4.14 19.48 6.13
C ILE A 228 5.04 18.53 5.34
N GLU A 229 6.35 18.58 5.58
CA GLU A 229 7.33 17.69 4.94
C GLU A 229 7.04 16.22 5.24
N MET A 230 6.70 15.90 6.49
CA MET A 230 6.30 14.55 6.86
C MET A 230 4.95 14.16 6.24
N GLY A 231 4.04 15.12 6.04
CA GLY A 231 2.82 14.92 5.25
C GLY A 231 3.12 14.57 3.78
N VAL A 232 4.18 15.12 3.19
CA VAL A 232 4.65 14.73 1.84
C VAL A 232 5.24 13.32 1.87
N CYS A 233 6.04 13.00 2.88
CA CYS A 233 6.60 11.65 3.07
C CYS A 233 5.51 10.59 3.22
N MET A 234 4.43 10.89 3.95
CA MET A 234 3.26 10.01 4.07
C MET A 234 2.59 9.76 2.72
N ALA A 235 2.39 10.80 1.91
CA ALA A 235 1.83 10.67 0.58
C ALA A 235 2.71 9.80 -0.33
N GLU A 236 4.01 10.10 -0.38
CA GLU A 236 4.97 9.37 -1.22
C GLU A 236 5.06 7.90 -0.79
N ASN A 237 5.15 7.60 0.50
CA ASN A 237 5.19 6.21 1.00
C ASN A 237 3.89 5.45 0.77
N THR A 238 2.74 6.14 0.84
CA THR A 238 1.45 5.53 0.48
C THR A 238 1.45 5.09 -0.98
N ILE A 239 2.06 5.86 -1.89
CA ILE A 239 2.18 5.47 -3.31
C ILE A 239 3.20 4.34 -3.48
N ARG A 240 4.33 4.37 -2.76
CA ARG A 240 5.41 3.39 -2.89
C ARG A 240 5.06 2.02 -2.31
N HIS A 241 4.34 1.98 -1.20
CA HIS A 241 4.17 0.77 -0.38
C HIS A 241 2.71 0.39 -0.15
N GLY A 242 1.76 1.23 -0.57
CA GLY A 242 0.34 0.92 -0.57
C GLY A 242 -0.26 0.67 0.80
N ALA A 243 -1.14 -0.33 0.84
CA ALA A 243 -1.94 -0.64 2.02
C ALA A 243 -1.08 -1.06 3.22
N PHE A 244 0.03 -1.77 3.01
CA PHE A 244 0.96 -2.15 4.07
C PHE A 244 1.41 -0.94 4.89
N PHE A 245 1.97 0.08 4.21
CA PHE A 245 2.51 1.25 4.89
C PHE A 245 1.43 1.99 5.66
N LEU A 246 0.31 2.29 5.00
CA LEU A 246 -0.73 3.11 5.60
C LEU A 246 -1.39 2.39 6.79
N HIS A 247 -1.67 1.09 6.65
CA HIS A 247 -2.24 0.27 7.72
C HIS A 247 -1.27 0.12 8.90
N ALA A 248 0.00 -0.19 8.64
CA ALA A 248 1.03 -0.30 9.67
C ALA A 248 1.20 1.00 10.46
N LYS A 249 1.16 2.17 9.80
CA LYS A 249 1.23 3.47 10.47
C LYS A 249 0.03 3.75 11.36
N LEU A 250 -1.15 3.25 11.02
CA LEU A 250 -2.39 3.58 11.70
C LEU A 250 -2.76 2.60 12.83
N ASN A 251 -2.35 1.34 12.74
CA ASN A 251 -2.74 0.33 13.73
C ASN A 251 -2.00 0.45 15.08
N ARG A 252 -0.79 1.02 15.15
CA ARG A 252 -0.20 1.35 16.46
C ARG A 252 -1.04 2.34 17.26
N ASN A 253 -1.69 3.28 16.57
CA ASN A 253 -2.57 4.25 17.23
C ASN A 253 -3.83 3.61 17.81
N ARG A 254 -4.20 2.36 17.45
CA ARG A 254 -5.32 1.64 18.08
C ARG A 254 -4.91 1.01 19.42
N ASN A 255 -3.72 0.42 19.47
CA ASN A 255 -3.23 -0.25 20.69
C ASN A 255 -2.85 0.72 21.82
N ASP A 256 -2.47 1.96 21.51
CA ASP A 256 -2.22 3.01 22.52
C ASP A 256 -3.50 3.46 23.26
N TYR A 257 -4.70 3.25 22.69
CA TYR A 257 -5.96 3.59 23.36
C TYR A 257 -6.53 2.45 24.21
N ASP A 258 -6.10 1.21 23.99
CA ASP A 258 -6.55 0.04 24.75
C ASP A 258 -5.68 -0.20 26.01
N GLU A 259 -4.53 0.46 26.16
CA GLU A 259 -3.71 0.44 27.39
C GLU A 259 -4.05 1.55 28.41
N VAL A 260 -5.05 2.40 28.13
CA VAL A 260 -5.55 3.35 29.13
C VAL A 260 -6.67 2.71 29.95
N ASP A 261 -6.31 1.70 30.74
CA ASP A 261 -7.16 1.20 31.81
C ASP A 261 -7.02 2.11 33.05
N VAL A 262 -8.07 2.89 33.29
CA VAL A 262 -8.58 3.41 34.56
C VAL A 262 -7.56 3.51 35.72
N GLY A 263 -6.84 4.64 35.82
CA GLY A 263 -5.92 4.85 36.95
C GLY A 263 -5.37 6.26 37.16
N ASN A 264 -6.19 7.13 37.76
CA ASN A 264 -5.79 8.31 38.57
C ASN A 264 -5.20 9.56 37.86
N PRO A 265 -5.86 10.74 37.93
CA PRO A 265 -5.42 11.95 37.23
C PRO A 265 -4.40 12.76 38.05
N THR A 266 -3.22 12.22 38.32
CA THR A 266 -2.07 13.01 38.80
C THR A 266 -0.77 12.31 38.45
N ASP A 267 -0.29 12.43 37.21
CA ASP A 267 1.16 12.57 37.03
C ASP A 267 1.50 13.27 35.71
N ARG A 268 1.85 14.54 35.83
CA ARG A 268 2.59 15.30 34.81
C ARG A 268 4.03 15.39 35.31
N SER A 269 4.93 14.54 34.82
CA SER A 269 6.37 14.79 34.79
C SER A 269 7.03 13.80 33.82
N ILE A 270 7.46 14.24 32.63
CA ILE A 270 8.88 14.45 32.24
C ILE A 270 9.77 13.23 32.51
N GLY A 271 10.38 12.69 31.43
CA GLY A 271 11.55 11.83 31.56
C GLY A 271 12.08 11.27 30.24
N HIS A 272 12.88 12.06 29.51
CA HIS A 272 13.94 11.50 28.66
C HIS A 272 14.87 10.66 29.54
N GLN A 273 15.14 9.38 29.19
CA GLN A 273 16.36 8.69 29.61
C GLN A 273 16.63 7.41 28.80
N HIS A 274 17.79 7.44 28.12
CA HIS A 274 18.75 6.35 27.83
C HIS A 274 18.25 4.93 27.54
N ILE A 275 18.45 4.49 26.29
CA ILE A 275 18.68 3.10 25.93
C ILE A 275 20.18 2.94 25.72
N GLU A 276 20.89 2.53 26.77
CA GLU A 276 22.19 1.87 26.67
C GLU A 276 22.18 0.67 27.63
N ASP A 277 22.89 -0.38 27.23
CA ASP A 277 23.21 -1.61 27.96
C ASP A 277 22.17 -2.73 27.99
N GLN A 278 22.21 -3.60 26.96
CA GLN A 278 22.16 -5.06 27.18
C GLN A 278 22.64 -5.84 25.94
N TYR A 279 23.93 -5.73 25.62
CA TYR A 279 24.66 -6.76 24.88
C TYR A 279 26.01 -6.96 25.56
N HIS A 280 26.20 -8.09 26.26
CA HIS A 280 27.45 -8.87 26.29
C HIS A 280 27.35 -10.09 27.22
N HIS A 281 27.71 -11.25 26.65
CA HIS A 281 28.11 -12.54 27.26
C HIS A 281 27.03 -13.32 28.05
N ASP A 282 26.74 -14.59 27.75
CA ASP A 282 27.69 -15.69 27.81
C ASP A 282 27.48 -16.79 26.75
N ALA A 283 28.61 -17.26 26.20
CA ALA A 283 28.76 -18.56 25.58
C ALA A 283 29.39 -19.52 26.61
N SER A 284 28.65 -20.55 27.06
CA SER A 284 29.23 -21.80 27.55
C SER A 284 28.19 -22.92 27.48
N GLY A 285 28.59 -24.06 26.91
CA GLY A 285 27.68 -25.17 26.65
C GLY A 285 27.32 -26.01 27.87
N ARG A 286 26.18 -26.69 27.79
CA ARG A 286 26.01 -28.13 28.09
C ARG A 286 24.59 -28.59 27.79
N ASP A 287 24.50 -29.85 27.40
CA ASP A 287 23.30 -30.62 27.08
C ASP A 287 22.23 -30.56 28.18
N GLY A 288 20.96 -30.54 27.77
CA GLY A 288 19.82 -30.68 28.66
C GLY A 288 18.51 -30.71 27.88
N GLU A 289 17.87 -31.88 27.86
CA GLU A 289 16.52 -32.10 27.36
C GLU A 289 15.53 -31.04 27.87
N PHE A 290 14.83 -30.37 26.97
CA PHE A 290 13.59 -29.66 27.29
C PHE A 290 12.46 -30.14 26.38
N GLY A 291 11.91 -31.29 26.74
CA GLY A 291 10.49 -31.51 26.56
C GLY A 291 9.77 -30.92 27.77
N GLN A 292 8.83 -29.99 27.55
CA GLN A 292 7.61 -29.94 28.34
C GLN A 292 6.52 -29.07 27.69
N ARG A 293 5.42 -29.75 27.39
CA ARG A 293 4.02 -29.37 27.66
C ARG A 293 3.49 -28.12 26.94
N TYR A 294 2.90 -28.39 25.77
CA TYR A 294 1.71 -27.66 25.31
C TYR A 294 0.61 -27.80 26.37
N ASP A 295 0.37 -26.72 27.10
CA ASP A 295 -0.83 -26.54 27.92
C ASP A 295 -2.04 -26.41 26.99
N SER A 296 -2.93 -27.39 27.03
CA SER A 296 -4.10 -27.52 26.16
C SER A 296 -5.34 -26.77 26.68
N SER A 297 -5.17 -25.92 27.70
CA SER A 297 -6.28 -25.23 28.39
C SER A 297 -6.40 -23.72 28.13
N ARG A 298 -5.56 -23.12 27.28
CA ARG A 298 -5.75 -21.72 26.82
C ARG A 298 -6.51 -21.69 25.48
N PRO A 299 -7.57 -20.86 25.34
CA PRO A 299 -8.27 -20.73 24.07
C PRO A 299 -7.32 -20.24 22.97
N GLN A 300 -7.30 -20.93 21.83
CA GLN A 300 -6.45 -20.62 20.66
C GLN A 300 -6.57 -19.16 20.16
N LEU A 301 -7.67 -18.47 20.51
CA LEU A 301 -7.91 -17.05 20.23
C LEU A 301 -6.91 -16.08 20.91
N LEU A 302 -6.47 -16.37 22.14
CA LEU A 302 -5.54 -15.48 22.86
C LEU A 302 -4.12 -15.52 22.27
N ASN A 303 -3.68 -16.68 21.78
CA ASN A 303 -2.39 -16.79 21.09
C ASN A 303 -2.39 -16.07 19.74
N HIS A 304 -3.53 -16.01 19.04
CA HIS A 304 -3.63 -15.21 17.82
C HIS A 304 -3.49 -13.71 18.13
N ILE A 305 -4.15 -13.21 19.18
CA ILE A 305 -4.13 -11.78 19.53
C ILE A 305 -2.73 -11.31 19.97
N GLU A 306 -2.04 -12.06 20.85
CA GLU A 306 -0.66 -11.72 21.25
C GLU A 306 0.32 -11.79 20.07
N MET A 307 0.13 -12.75 19.16
CA MET A 307 0.97 -12.89 17.96
C MET A 307 0.70 -11.74 16.98
N PHE A 308 -0.57 -11.40 16.69
CA PHE A 308 -0.93 -10.24 15.85
C PHE A 308 -0.42 -8.91 16.44
N SER A 309 -0.46 -8.74 17.76
CA SER A 309 0.04 -7.52 18.43
C SER A 309 1.55 -7.32 18.21
N ARG A 310 2.37 -8.37 18.39
CA ARG A 310 3.82 -8.30 18.13
C ARG A 310 4.15 -8.05 16.66
N HIS A 311 3.43 -8.67 15.72
CA HIS A 311 3.64 -8.44 14.29
C HIS A 311 3.25 -7.00 13.89
N CYS A 312 2.31 -6.38 14.62
CA CYS A 312 1.89 -5.00 14.39
C CYS A 312 2.92 -3.95 14.87
N GLU A 313 3.62 -4.19 15.98
CA GLU A 313 4.69 -3.30 16.46
C GLU A 313 5.89 -3.26 15.49
N ASP A 314 6.26 -4.44 14.99
CA ASP A 314 7.33 -4.61 14.01
C ASP A 314 7.00 -3.94 12.66
N ALA A 315 5.76 -4.09 12.16
CA ALA A 315 5.30 -3.42 10.95
C ALA A 315 5.28 -1.88 11.11
N TYR A 316 4.86 -1.37 12.27
CA TYR A 316 4.90 0.06 12.56
C TYR A 316 6.33 0.60 12.57
N HIS A 317 7.27 -0.13 13.19
CA HIS A 317 8.68 0.25 13.20
C HIS A 317 9.22 0.37 11.76
N HIS A 318 8.97 -0.64 10.94
CA HIS A 318 9.32 -0.65 9.52
C HIS A 318 8.74 0.58 8.79
N ALA A 319 7.49 0.93 9.06
CA ALA A 319 6.85 2.08 8.46
C ALA A 319 7.43 3.44 8.92
N ASN A 320 8.10 3.54 10.08
CA ASN A 320 8.85 4.75 10.43
C ASN A 320 10.16 4.87 9.66
N LEU A 321 10.89 3.77 9.52
CA LEU A 321 12.13 3.75 8.74
C LEU A 321 11.88 4.19 7.29
N LEU A 322 10.73 3.77 6.74
CA LEU A 322 10.24 4.23 5.44
C LEU A 322 10.03 5.75 5.34
N LEU A 323 9.51 6.36 6.40
CA LEU A 323 9.34 7.81 6.46
C LEU A 323 10.67 8.53 6.53
N ASP A 324 11.58 8.07 7.37
CA ASP A 324 12.89 8.67 7.56
C ASP A 324 13.73 8.57 6.27
N ASP A 325 13.75 7.41 5.63
CA ASP A 325 14.42 7.19 4.33
C ASP A 325 13.84 8.09 3.22
N THR A 326 12.51 8.24 3.18
CA THR A 326 11.86 9.13 2.20
C THR A 326 12.17 10.59 2.47
N TYR A 327 12.25 10.99 3.74
CA TYR A 327 12.63 12.35 4.13
C TYR A 327 14.08 12.65 3.73
N GLU A 328 15.01 11.74 4.01
CA GLU A 328 16.41 11.85 3.58
C GLU A 328 16.53 11.91 2.04
N GLU A 329 15.77 11.10 1.32
CA GLU A 329 15.72 11.10 -0.15
C GLU A 329 15.21 12.45 -0.70
N LEU A 330 14.17 13.04 -0.09
CA LEU A 330 13.66 14.36 -0.47
C LEU A 330 14.70 15.46 -0.26
N GLN A 331 15.39 15.47 0.88
CA GLN A 331 16.46 16.44 1.16
C GLN A 331 17.60 16.35 0.14
N ARG A 332 18.00 15.13 -0.23
CA ARG A 332 19.03 14.90 -1.26
C ARG A 332 18.56 15.38 -2.64
N TYR A 333 17.31 15.13 -3.00
CA TYR A 333 16.74 15.62 -4.25
C TYR A 333 16.73 17.16 -4.31
N GLU A 334 16.35 17.83 -3.23
CA GLU A 334 16.36 19.29 -3.11
C GLU A 334 17.78 19.88 -3.17
N ALA A 335 18.76 19.16 -2.62
CA ALA A 335 20.19 19.50 -2.74
C ALA A 335 20.76 19.28 -4.15
N GLY A 336 19.98 18.76 -5.10
CA GLY A 336 20.39 18.55 -6.48
C GLY A 336 21.19 17.27 -6.71
N ASP A 337 21.04 16.26 -5.85
CA ASP A 337 21.69 14.95 -6.03
C ASP A 337 21.17 14.26 -7.30
N SER A 338 22.04 14.18 -8.31
CA SER A 338 21.74 13.54 -9.61
C SER A 338 21.45 12.04 -9.54
N GLN A 339 21.74 11.39 -8.41
CA GLN A 339 21.43 9.98 -8.19
C GLN A 339 20.00 9.75 -7.69
N VAL A 340 19.33 10.78 -7.19
CA VAL A 340 17.96 10.67 -6.67
C VAL A 340 16.95 10.97 -7.79
N LEU A 341 16.02 10.06 -7.99
CA LEU A 341 14.93 10.22 -8.95
C LEU A 341 13.78 11.04 -8.33
N PRO A 342 12.97 11.75 -9.14
CA PRO A 342 11.78 12.41 -8.63
C PRO A 342 10.84 11.45 -7.90
N GLY A 343 10.14 11.96 -6.88
CA GLY A 343 9.10 11.21 -6.17
C GLY A 343 8.02 10.65 -7.12
N LEU A 344 7.42 9.52 -6.74
CA LEU A 344 6.31 8.94 -7.50
C LEU A 344 5.14 9.90 -7.54
N MET A 345 4.92 10.69 -6.48
CA MET A 345 3.86 11.70 -6.49
C MET A 345 4.02 12.69 -7.65
N MET A 346 5.24 13.13 -7.95
CA MET A 346 5.51 13.99 -9.12
C MET A 346 5.18 13.28 -10.43
N THR A 347 5.51 11.98 -10.52
CA THR A 347 5.24 11.16 -11.70
C THR A 347 3.75 10.92 -11.91
N VAL A 348 3.02 10.60 -10.84
CA VAL A 348 1.55 10.43 -10.86
C VAL A 348 0.89 11.73 -11.29
N ALA A 349 1.28 12.85 -10.68
CA ALA A 349 0.74 14.17 -10.96
C ALA A 349 0.96 14.59 -12.43
N SER A 350 2.20 14.50 -12.93
CA SER A 350 2.50 14.87 -14.32
C SER A 350 1.77 13.97 -15.31
N THR A 351 1.79 12.65 -15.07
CA THR A 351 1.10 11.68 -15.93
C THR A 351 -0.41 11.93 -15.98
N LEU A 352 -1.04 12.26 -14.84
CA LEU A 352 -2.46 12.60 -14.81
C LEU A 352 -2.74 13.88 -15.61
N CYS A 353 -1.99 14.95 -15.32
CA CYS A 353 -2.09 16.22 -16.06
C CYS A 353 -2.00 16.02 -17.57
N ASP A 354 -1.00 15.25 -18.03
CA ASP A 354 -0.78 14.96 -19.44
C ASP A 354 -1.95 14.19 -20.07
N LYS A 355 -2.53 13.22 -19.34
CA LYS A 355 -3.65 12.39 -19.84
C LYS A 355 -4.98 13.13 -19.90
N VAL A 356 -5.22 14.09 -19.00
CA VAL A 356 -6.53 14.74 -18.86
C VAL A 356 -6.53 16.20 -19.29
N GLY A 357 -5.36 16.76 -19.59
CA GLY A 357 -5.20 18.16 -19.99
C GLY A 357 -5.52 19.14 -18.88
N CYS A 358 -5.16 18.84 -17.62
CA CYS A 358 -5.28 19.78 -16.51
C CYS A 358 -3.92 20.38 -16.12
N ASP A 359 -3.92 21.64 -15.70
CA ASP A 359 -2.74 22.29 -15.14
C ASP A 359 -2.52 21.85 -13.68
N ARG A 360 -1.29 21.95 -13.17
CA ARG A 360 -0.97 21.55 -11.77
C ARG A 360 -1.89 22.18 -10.70
N PRO A 361 -2.28 23.47 -10.79
CA PRO A 361 -3.21 24.06 -9.82
C PRO A 361 -4.59 23.40 -9.79
N ASP A 362 -5.03 22.82 -10.92
CA ASP A 362 -6.32 22.15 -11.06
C ASP A 362 -6.25 20.64 -10.77
N LEU A 363 -5.06 20.08 -10.52
CA LEU A 363 -4.81 18.64 -10.41
C LEU A 363 -5.77 17.95 -9.44
N LEU A 364 -5.89 18.45 -8.21
CA LEU A 364 -6.75 17.84 -7.19
C LEU A 364 -8.22 17.90 -7.60
N LYS A 365 -8.67 19.02 -8.18
CA LYS A 365 -10.05 19.19 -8.65
C LYS A 365 -10.38 18.26 -9.81
N ALA A 366 -9.44 18.09 -10.74
CA ALA A 366 -9.55 17.14 -11.84
C ALA A 366 -9.59 15.69 -11.32
N ALA A 367 -8.70 15.35 -10.38
CA ALA A 367 -8.65 14.04 -9.75
C ALA A 367 -9.96 13.72 -9.01
N CYS A 368 -10.47 14.62 -8.16
CA CYS A 368 -11.76 14.46 -7.47
C CYS A 368 -12.93 14.30 -8.46
N THR A 369 -12.91 15.02 -9.60
CA THR A 369 -13.94 14.88 -10.64
C THR A 369 -13.95 13.48 -11.24
N LEU A 370 -12.77 12.95 -11.59
CA LEU A 370 -12.61 11.61 -12.17
C LEU A 370 -12.93 10.51 -11.15
N LEU A 371 -12.51 10.69 -9.89
CA LEU A 371 -12.81 9.77 -8.79
C LEU A 371 -14.32 9.61 -8.54
N LYS A 372 -15.10 10.68 -8.77
CA LYS A 372 -16.57 10.65 -8.69
C LYS A 372 -17.23 9.97 -9.91
N GLY A 373 -16.45 9.53 -10.90
CA GLY A 373 -16.92 9.00 -12.19
C GLY A 373 -17.31 10.10 -13.20
N GLY A 374 -16.90 11.35 -12.95
CA GLY A 374 -17.14 12.48 -13.85
C GLY A 374 -16.12 12.56 -14.99
N LYS A 375 -16.36 13.48 -15.92
CA LYS A 375 -15.39 13.85 -16.97
C LYS A 375 -14.81 15.22 -16.67
N TRP A 376 -13.49 15.34 -16.65
CA TRP A 376 -12.83 16.64 -16.52
C TRP A 376 -13.01 17.45 -17.81
N LYS A 377 -13.28 18.75 -17.65
CA LYS A 377 -13.22 19.75 -18.72
C LYS A 377 -12.42 20.91 -18.19
N SER A 378 -11.33 21.27 -18.87
CA SER A 378 -10.55 22.43 -18.48
C SER A 378 -11.41 23.69 -18.58
N ASP A 379 -11.10 24.75 -17.82
CA ASP A 379 -11.88 25.98 -17.89
C ASP A 379 -11.75 26.68 -19.27
N LYS A 380 -10.67 26.41 -20.01
CA LYS A 380 -10.52 26.80 -21.43
C LYS A 380 -11.53 26.06 -22.33
N ASP A 381 -11.82 24.79 -22.05
CA ASP A 381 -12.82 24.00 -22.79
C ASP A 381 -14.25 24.37 -22.40
N LYS A 382 -14.48 24.71 -21.12
CA LYS A 382 -15.77 25.24 -20.67
C LYS A 382 -16.07 26.60 -21.33
N ALA A 383 -15.09 27.48 -21.44
CA ALA A 383 -15.24 28.76 -22.12
C ALA A 383 -15.52 28.60 -23.63
N LYS A 384 -14.86 27.64 -24.30
CA LYS A 384 -15.16 27.30 -25.71
C LYS A 384 -16.55 26.69 -25.87
N SER A 385 -16.95 25.77 -24.98
CA SER A 385 -18.27 25.14 -25.01
C SER A 385 -19.40 26.15 -24.76
N ALA A 386 -19.21 27.08 -23.81
CA ALA A 386 -20.17 28.14 -23.53
C ALA A 386 -20.27 29.14 -24.69
N ARG A 387 -19.15 29.46 -25.35
CA ARG A 387 -19.14 30.31 -26.55
C ARG A 387 -19.85 29.65 -27.74
N ASN A 388 -19.66 28.34 -27.94
CA ASN A 388 -20.35 27.59 -28.99
C ASN A 388 -21.86 27.47 -28.70
N GLN A 389 -22.27 27.26 -27.45
CA GLN A 389 -23.69 27.25 -27.05
C GLN A 389 -24.33 28.64 -27.19
N GLY A 390 -23.63 29.72 -26.84
CA GLY A 390 -24.10 31.09 -27.09
C GLY A 390 -24.21 31.42 -28.58
N THR A 391 -23.34 30.86 -29.43
CA THR A 391 -23.42 31.04 -30.88
C THR A 391 -24.56 30.23 -31.51
N GLN A 392 -24.87 29.05 -30.95
CA GLN A 392 -26.05 28.25 -31.32
C GLN A 392 -27.36 28.94 -30.92
N ALA A 393 -27.45 29.50 -29.71
CA ALA A 393 -28.62 30.26 -29.28
C ALA A 393 -28.86 31.51 -30.15
N VAL A 394 -27.79 32.23 -30.52
CA VAL A 394 -27.89 33.40 -31.42
C VAL A 394 -28.29 33.01 -32.85
N THR A 395 -27.91 31.81 -33.32
CA THR A 395 -28.32 31.33 -34.65
C THR A 395 -29.75 30.78 -34.67
N GLU A 396 -30.27 30.25 -33.57
CA GLU A 396 -31.69 29.87 -33.47
C GLU A 396 -32.62 31.09 -33.36
N ASP A 397 -32.24 32.14 -32.62
CA ASP A 397 -33.00 33.39 -32.56
C ASP A 397 -33.03 34.13 -33.92
N LEU A 398 -31.93 34.10 -34.69
CA LEU A 398 -31.88 34.70 -36.03
C LEU A 398 -32.66 33.92 -37.10
N ILE A 399 -32.97 32.64 -36.86
CA ILE A 399 -33.83 31.83 -37.74
C ILE A 399 -35.31 31.97 -37.35
N GLY A 400 -35.61 32.27 -36.07
CA GLY A 400 -36.96 32.56 -35.59
C GLY A 400 -37.57 33.86 -36.15
N ASP A 401 -36.76 34.90 -36.34
CA ASP A 401 -37.22 36.20 -36.85
C ASP A 401 -37.35 36.28 -38.39
N ALA A 402 -36.79 35.32 -39.13
CA ALA A 402 -36.90 35.27 -40.60
C ALA A 402 -38.17 34.58 -41.12
N ALA A 403 -39.02 34.01 -40.24
CA ALA A 403 -40.18 33.20 -40.62
C ALA A 403 -41.55 33.92 -40.51
N VAL A 404 -41.60 35.22 -40.22
CA VAL A 404 -42.88 35.95 -39.99
C VAL A 404 -43.17 37.04 -41.03
N VAL A 405 -42.45 37.11 -42.16
CA VAL A 405 -42.73 38.09 -43.23
C VAL A 405 -42.95 37.38 -44.57
N GLU A 406 -44.00 36.56 -44.67
CA GLU A 406 -44.67 36.26 -45.94
C GLU A 406 -46.03 35.58 -45.68
N ALA A 407 -46.97 36.35 -45.12
CA ALA A 407 -48.40 36.06 -45.19
C ALA A 407 -49.20 37.32 -44.86
N ASN A 408 -49.43 38.16 -45.89
CA ASN A 408 -50.67 38.92 -46.11
C ASN A 408 -50.64 39.61 -47.47
#